data_AF-A0AAN8YIQ4-F1
#
_entry.id   AF-A0AAN8YIQ4-F1
#
_cell.length_a   1.000
_cell.length_b   1.000
_cell.length_c   1.000
_cell.angle_alpha   90.00
_cell.angle_beta   90.00
_cell.angle_gamma   90.00
#
_symmetry.space_group_name_H-M   'P 1'
#
loop_
_entity.id
_entity.type
_entity.pdbx_description
1 polymer ?
#
loop_
_entity_poly.entity_id
_entity_poly.type
_entity_poly.pdbx_seq_one_letter_code
_entity_poly.pdbx_strand_id
1 'polypeptide(L)'
;MKSTESIIDFFTRIKEIVDGLKINGKVLEEVKVIEKILNSLSLEFQTKKKDIESSQNLNTLKLDDLERELVTYKMSLNQQTTKTFDEASIGEST
;
A
#
# COMPACT_ATOMS: atom_id res chain seq x y z
N MET A 1 -3.09 -8.73 3.48
CA MET A 1 -4.04 -7.62 3.65
C MET A 1 -5.43 -8.16 3.36
N LYS A 2 -6.44 -7.88 4.19
CA LYS A 2 -7.82 -8.29 3.87
C LYS A 2 -8.40 -7.35 2.80
N SER A 3 -9.29 -7.85 1.95
CA SER A 3 -9.90 -7.04 0.88
C SER A 3 -10.69 -5.83 1.40
N THR A 4 -11.25 -5.94 2.61
CA THR A 4 -12.02 -4.89 3.28
C THR A 4 -11.20 -4.01 4.23
N GLU A 5 -9.93 -4.34 4.46
CA GLU A 5 -9.05 -3.64 5.39
C GLU A 5 -8.42 -2.41 4.70
N SER A 6 -8.37 -1.28 5.40
CA SER A 6 -7.66 -0.09 4.92
C SER A 6 -6.15 -0.31 5.00
N ILE A 7 -5.39 0.41 4.18
CA ILE A 7 -3.92 0.38 4.25
C ILE A 7 -3.47 0.86 5.64
N ILE A 8 -4.12 1.89 6.17
CA ILE A 8 -3.79 2.45 7.50
C ILE A 8 -4.00 1.40 8.59
N ASP A 9 -5.14 0.69 8.58
CA ASP A 9 -5.42 -0.38 9.56
C ASP A 9 -4.41 -1.53 9.44
N PHE A 10 -4.08 -1.90 8.20
CA PHE A 10 -3.09 -2.93 7.92
C PHE A 10 -1.71 -2.54 8.48
N PHE A 11 -1.23 -1.32 8.23
CA PHE A 11 0.05 -0.82 8.74
C PHE A 11 0.05 -0.69 10.25
N THR A 12 -1.06 -0.25 10.85
CA THR A 12 -1.22 -0.16 12.31
C THR A 12 -0.99 -1.52 12.95
N ARG A 13 -1.65 -2.58 12.44
CA ARG A 13 -1.44 -3.95 12.94
C ARG A 13 0.00 -4.42 12.78
N ILE A 14 0.67 -4.08 11.67
CA ILE A 14 2.07 -4.44 11.48
C ILE A 14 2.96 -3.71 12.49
N LYS A 15 2.74 -2.41 12.73
CA LYS A 15 3.46 -1.62 13.73
C LYS A 15 3.29 -2.22 15.13
N GLU A 16 2.07 -2.60 15.52
CA GLU A 16 1.81 -3.29 16.79
C GLU A 16 2.57 -4.63 16.91
N ILE A 17 2.64 -5.41 15.83
CA ILE A 17 3.40 -6.67 15.81
C ILE A 17 4.90 -6.39 15.94
N VAL A 18 5.44 -5.41 15.20
CA VAL A 18 6.85 -5.04 15.24
C VAL A 18 7.23 -4.54 16.63
N ASP A 19 6.42 -3.66 17.22
CA ASP A 19 6.63 -3.15 18.57
C ASP A 19 6.55 -4.26 19.62
N GLY A 20 5.57 -5.17 19.52
CA GLY A 20 5.47 -6.34 20.39
C GLY A 20 6.70 -7.25 20.32
N LEU A 21 7.24 -7.46 19.12
CA LEU A 21 8.48 -8.23 18.94
C LEU A 21 9.69 -7.51 19.56
N LYS A 22 9.75 -6.18 19.41
CA LYS A 22 10.81 -5.32 19.96
C LYS A 22 10.84 -5.38 21.49
N ILE A 23 9.66 -5.28 22.12
CA ILE A 23 9.49 -5.42 23.58
C ILE A 23 9.98 -6.80 24.03
N ASN A 24 9.73 -7.84 23.24
CA ASN A 24 10.15 -9.20 23.54
C ASN A 24 11.64 -9.47 23.20
N GLY A 25 12.45 -8.44 23.03
CA GLY A 25 13.89 -8.52 22.75
C GLY A 25 14.25 -9.02 21.35
N LYS A 26 13.27 -9.16 20.45
CA LYS A 26 13.51 -9.57 19.06
C LYS A 26 13.71 -8.33 18.21
N VAL A 27 14.90 -8.19 17.65
CA VAL A 27 15.19 -7.16 16.66
C VAL A 27 14.68 -7.65 15.30
N LEU A 28 13.69 -6.95 14.74
CA LEU A 28 13.30 -7.13 13.35
C LEU A 28 14.00 -6.10 12.48
N GLU A 29 14.63 -6.57 11.42
CA GLU A 29 15.18 -5.69 10.39
C GLU A 29 14.02 -5.06 9.62
N GLU A 30 14.05 -3.75 9.46
CA GLU A 30 12.97 -2.99 8.79
C GLU A 30 12.77 -3.46 7.34
N VAL A 31 13.86 -3.80 6.64
CA VAL A 31 13.81 -4.41 5.29
C VAL A 31 12.96 -5.68 5.27
N LYS A 32 13.08 -6.56 6.27
CA LYS A 32 12.29 -7.79 6.35
C LYS A 32 10.82 -7.51 6.64
N VAL A 33 10.51 -6.44 7.38
CA VAL A 33 9.12 -5.98 7.59
C VAL A 33 8.54 -5.52 6.25
N ILE A 34 9.29 -4.70 5.52
CA ILE A 34 8.88 -4.13 4.22
C ILE A 34 8.66 -5.23 3.19
N GLU A 35 9.58 -6.19 3.06
CA GLU A 35 9.43 -7.35 2.17
C GLU A 35 8.18 -8.17 2.52
N LYS A 36 7.92 -8.39 3.82
CA LYS A 36 6.70 -9.08 4.28
C LYS A 36 5.44 -8.31 3.96
N ILE A 37 5.45 -6.99 4.10
CA ILE A 37 4.32 -6.14 3.72
C ILE A 37 4.07 -6.29 2.23
N LEU A 38 5.07 -6.04 1.39
CA LEU A 38 4.96 -6.11 -0.06
C LEU A 38 4.45 -7.48 -0.54
N ASN A 39 4.92 -8.58 0.07
CA ASN A 39 4.43 -9.93 -0.23
C ASN A 39 3.02 -10.22 0.30
N SER A 40 2.56 -9.48 1.32
CA SER A 40 1.23 -9.64 1.93
C SER A 40 0.18 -8.69 1.32
N LEU A 41 0.56 -7.80 0.41
CA LEU A 41 -0.35 -6.89 -0.28
C LEU A 41 -1.29 -7.66 -1.23
N SER A 42 -2.48 -7.11 -1.43
CA SER A 42 -3.47 -7.65 -2.37
C SER A 42 -2.99 -7.54 -3.82
N LEU A 43 -3.56 -8.35 -4.71
CA LEU A 43 -3.17 -8.39 -6.14
C LEU A 43 -3.24 -7.02 -6.83
N GLU A 44 -4.17 -6.16 -6.39
CA GLU A 44 -4.34 -4.78 -6.87
C GLU A 44 -3.08 -3.91 -6.71
N PHE A 45 -2.19 -4.26 -5.77
CA PHE A 45 -0.94 -3.54 -5.53
C PHE A 45 0.27 -4.18 -6.22
N GLN A 46 0.10 -5.26 -6.99
CA GLN A 46 1.22 -5.95 -7.64
C GLN A 46 2.00 -5.04 -8.59
N THR A 47 1.29 -4.16 -9.30
CA THR A 47 1.93 -3.14 -10.16
C THR A 47 2.80 -2.22 -9.32
N LYS A 48 2.29 -1.74 -8.18
CA LYS A 48 3.04 -0.85 -7.29
C LYS A 48 4.19 -1.55 -6.59
N LYS A 49 4.01 -2.81 -6.18
CA LYS A 49 5.08 -3.65 -5.63
C LYS A 49 6.25 -3.74 -6.61
N LYS A 50 6.00 -4.11 -7.88
CA LYS A 50 7.05 -4.21 -8.91
C LYS A 50 7.78 -2.89 -9.14
N ASP A 51 7.03 -1.78 -9.12
CA ASP A 51 7.57 -0.43 -9.25
C ASP A 51 8.53 -0.11 -8.10
N ILE A 52 8.13 -0.39 -6.85
CA ILE A 52 8.99 -0.22 -5.66
C ILE A 52 10.23 -1.12 -5.75
N GLU A 53 10.06 -2.40 -6.06
CA GLU A 53 11.16 -3.37 -6.18
C GLU A 53 12.17 -2.99 -7.28
N SER A 54 11.72 -2.31 -8.34
CA SER A 54 12.56 -1.91 -9.47
C SER A 54 13.14 -0.49 -9.33
N SER A 55 12.44 0.43 -8.65
CA SER A 55 12.79 1.85 -8.59
C SER A 55 13.47 2.24 -7.28
N GLN A 56 13.14 1.57 -6.18
CA GLN A 56 13.62 1.92 -4.84
C GLN A 56 14.45 0.81 -4.21
N ASN A 57 15.34 1.19 -3.28
CA ASN A 57 16.12 0.24 -2.51
C ASN A 57 15.41 -0.07 -1.18
N LEU A 58 14.96 -1.31 -1.02
CA LEU A 58 14.24 -1.77 0.19
C LEU A 58 15.07 -1.66 1.47
N ASN A 59 16.41 -1.64 1.37
CA ASN A 59 17.29 -1.49 2.54
C ASN A 59 17.30 -0.05 3.10
N THR A 60 16.95 0.93 2.27
CA THR A 60 16.92 2.35 2.65
C THR A 60 15.50 2.89 2.81
N LEU A 61 14.51 2.13 2.33
CA LEU A 61 13.10 2.50 2.41
C LEU A 61 12.63 2.38 3.86
N LYS A 62 11.91 3.40 4.34
CA LYS A 62 11.30 3.38 5.66
C LYS A 62 9.87 2.89 5.60
N LEU A 63 9.39 2.33 6.71
CA LEU A 63 8.02 1.86 6.83
C LEU A 63 6.99 2.98 6.58
N ASP A 64 7.26 4.18 7.09
CA ASP A 64 6.36 5.34 6.92
C ASP A 64 6.31 5.86 5.48
N ASP A 65 7.43 5.76 4.74
CA ASP A 65 7.47 6.15 3.33
C ASP A 65 6.67 5.15 2.48
N LEU A 66 6.83 3.85 2.75
CA LEU A 66 6.03 2.81 2.11
C LEU A 66 4.53 2.98 2.38
N GLU A 67 4.15 3.31 3.63
CA GLU A 67 2.76 3.56 4.00
C GLU A 67 2.16 4.71 3.16
N ARG A 68 2.85 5.84 3.08
CA ARG A 68 2.43 7.01 2.30
C ARG A 68 2.27 6.69 0.83
N GLU A 69 3.20 5.92 0.27
CA GLU A 69 3.19 5.55 -1.14
C GLU A 69 2.00 4.66 -1.49
N LEU A 70 1.71 3.66 -0.65
CA LEU A 70 0.58 2.77 -0.83
C LEU A 70 -0.77 3.49 -0.63
N VAL A 71 -0.87 4.37 0.36
CA VAL A 71 -2.07 5.20 0.59
C VAL A 71 -2.34 6.07 -0.64
N THR A 72 -1.32 6.75 -1.16
CA THR A 72 -1.42 7.59 -2.36
C THR A 72 -1.84 6.76 -3.58
N TYR A 73 -1.25 5.58 -3.76
CA TYR A 73 -1.61 4.68 -4.86
C TYR A 73 -3.08 4.22 -4.77
N LYS A 74 -3.57 3.84 -3.58
CA LYS A 74 -4.97 3.45 -3.38
C LYS A 74 -5.94 4.61 -3.61
N MET A 75 -5.57 5.83 -3.21
CA MET A 75 -6.34 7.03 -3.53
C MET A 75 -6.44 7.25 -5.04
N SER A 76 -5.33 7.13 -5.78
CA SER A 76 -5.31 7.25 -7.24
C SER A 76 -6.12 6.16 -7.95
N LEU A 77 -6.06 4.91 -7.47
CA LEU A 77 -6.89 3.82 -7.98
C LEU A 77 -8.39 4.09 -7.80
N ASN A 78 -8.79 4.58 -6.62
CA ASN A 78 -10.18 4.96 -6.35
C ASN A 78 -10.64 6.18 -7.16
N GLN A 79 -9.73 7.10 -7.49
CA GLN A 79 -10.03 8.23 -8.37
C GLN A 79 -10.19 7.81 -9.84
N GLN A 80 -9.47 6.78 -10.27
CA GLN A 80 -9.62 6.21 -11.61
C GLN A 80 -10.97 5.49 -11.79
N THR A 81 -11.53 4.87 -10.75
CA THR A 81 -12.89 4.31 -10.80
C THR A 81 -13.99 5.37 -10.83
N THR A 82 -13.75 6.58 -10.33
CA THR A 82 -14.71 7.70 -10.43
C THR A 82 -14.62 8.51 -11.73
N LYS A 83 -13.57 8.33 -12.55
CA LYS A 83 -13.45 9.03 -13.84
C LYS A 83 -14.13 8.31 -15.01
N THR A 84 -14.71 7.13 -14.80
CA THR A 84 -15.37 6.35 -15.86
C THR A 84 -16.90 6.43 -15.86
N PHE A 85 -17.49 7.39 -15.13
CA PHE A 85 -18.95 7.63 -15.14
C PHE A 85 -19.37 9.03 -15.64
N ASP A 86 -18.43 9.90 -16.01
CA ASP A 86 -18.72 11.25 -16.54
C ASP A 86 -18.36 11.41 -18.03
N GLU A 87 -18.37 10.33 -18.82
CA GLU A 87 -18.34 10.38 -20.30
C GLU A 87 -19.53 9.65 -20.94
N ALA A 88 -20.69 9.68 -20.28
CA ALA A 88 -21.97 9.25 -20.87
C ALA A 88 -23.07 10.30 -20.64
N SER A 89 -22.82 11.55 -21.02
CA SER A 89 -23.89 12.52 -21.28
C SER A 89 -23.40 13.67 -22.15
N ILE A 90 -23.13 13.41 -23.43
CA ILE A 90 -23.42 14.43 -24.43
C ILE A 90 -24.77 14.02 -25.01
N GLY A 91 -25.80 14.63 -24.43
CA GLY A 91 -27.16 14.50 -24.90
C GLY A 91 -27.30 14.97 -26.34
N GLU A 92 -28.20 14.30 -27.04
CA GLU A 92 -29.00 14.88 -28.12
C GLU A 92 -29.28 16.37 -27.86
N SER A 93 -28.96 17.21 -28.83
CA SER A 93 -29.65 18.47 -29.07
C SER A 93 -29.48 18.87 -30.52
N THR A 94 -30.52 18.52 -31.28
CA THR A 94 -31.05 19.15 -32.51
C THR A 94 -30.20 19.15 -33.77
#